data_AF-A0A8H7KES6-F1
#
_entry.id   AF-A0A8H7KES6-F1
#
_cell.length_a   1.000
_cell.length_b   1.000
_cell.length_c   1.000
_cell.angle_alpha   90.00
_cell.angle_beta   90.00
_cell.angle_gamma   90.00
#
_symmetry.space_group_name_H-M   'P 1'
#
loop_
_entity.id
_entity.type
_entity.pdbx_description
1 polymer ?
#
loop_
_entity_poly.entity_id
_entity_poly.type
_entity_poly.pdbx_seq_one_letter_code
_entity_poly.pdbx_strand_id
1 'polypeptide(L)'
;MRKVTALPSHTSSTIASIVYTLDTINGWCIAIQELDIHPNEFDPVPTIIDSRLAYTPPSSTRGSASSSPIRSSGSSRQSESWGEDEVNDGPIGLCYSHPYLLATLPDNTLLLHTCKTKPHSLSISPGTRLWGHTSGISDAEITTRGKAVSVSARGDEIRVWELEGRIGGSVELRPRQQEQDESALIKVPAFDFKKKNKVGFDDEMVIVLQEGHDGRESLMVYDFT
;
A
#
# COMPACT_ATOMS: atom_id res chain seq x y z
N MET A 1 0.87 9.42 -5.25
CA MET A 1 0.75 8.14 -6.00
C MET A 1 -0.67 7.99 -6.55
N ARG A 2 -0.92 7.13 -7.54
CA ARG A 2 -2.26 6.91 -8.14
C ARG A 2 -2.51 5.43 -8.47
N LYS A 3 -3.68 4.89 -8.16
CA LYS A 3 -4.17 3.57 -8.57
C LYS A 3 -5.58 3.69 -9.15
N VAL A 4 -5.82 3.02 -10.27
CA VAL A 4 -7.11 3.02 -10.96
C VAL A 4 -7.68 1.59 -10.92
N THR A 5 -8.98 1.47 -10.67
CA THR A 5 -9.70 0.20 -10.66
C THR A 5 -11.05 0.42 -11.31
N ALA A 6 -11.49 -0.51 -12.16
CA ALA A 6 -12.80 -0.45 -12.81
C ALA A 6 -13.58 -1.72 -12.50
N LEU A 7 -14.83 -1.56 -12.07
CA LEU A 7 -15.72 -2.68 -11.75
C LEU A 7 -17.00 -2.56 -12.60
N PRO A 8 -17.34 -3.59 -13.39
CA PRO A 8 -18.62 -3.65 -14.10
C PRO A 8 -19.79 -3.66 -13.12
N SER A 9 -20.88 -2.98 -13.46
CA SER A 9 -22.15 -3.03 -12.74
C SER A 9 -23.15 -3.97 -13.45
N HIS A 10 -24.20 -4.37 -12.73
CA HIS A 10 -25.28 -5.20 -13.28
C HIS A 10 -26.14 -4.51 -14.35
N THR A 11 -25.99 -3.19 -14.57
CA THR A 11 -26.85 -2.38 -15.45
C THR A 11 -26.14 -1.88 -16.71
N SER A 12 -25.12 -2.60 -17.20
CA SER A 12 -24.26 -2.18 -18.32
C SER A 12 -23.40 -0.94 -18.04
N SER A 13 -23.43 -0.38 -16.82
CA SER A 13 -22.54 0.71 -16.43
C SER A 13 -21.24 0.20 -15.82
N THR A 14 -20.21 1.02 -15.81
CA THR A 14 -18.92 0.72 -15.20
C THR A 14 -18.61 1.80 -14.18
N ILE A 15 -18.24 1.40 -12.97
CA ILE A 15 -17.71 2.35 -11.98
C ILE A 15 -16.19 2.31 -12.08
N ALA A 16 -15.59 3.45 -12.44
CA ALA A 16 -14.16 3.64 -12.38
C ALA A 16 -13.79 4.36 -11.08
N SER A 17 -12.92 3.77 -10.27
CA SER A 17 -12.39 4.35 -9.05
C SER A 17 -10.93 4.74 -9.24
N ILE A 18 -10.59 5.97 -8.88
CA ILE A 18 -9.24 6.52 -8.94
C ILE A 18 -8.85 6.90 -7.51
N VAL A 19 -7.88 6.18 -6.96
CA VAL A 19 -7.34 6.43 -5.62
C VAL A 19 -5.98 7.09 -5.73
N TYR A 20 -5.75 8.15 -4.96
CA TYR A 20 -4.52 8.93 -5.05
C TYR A 20 -4.14 9.62 -3.74
N THR A 21 -2.87 9.95 -3.63
CA THR A 21 -2.32 10.76 -2.53
C THR A 21 -2.22 12.21 -2.99
N LEU A 22 -2.55 13.14 -2.09
CA LEU A 22 -2.27 14.57 -2.24
C LEU A 22 -1.37 15.02 -1.10
N ASP A 23 -0.32 15.76 -1.43
CA ASP A 23 0.52 16.43 -0.45
C ASP A 23 -0.16 17.74 0.01
N THR A 24 -0.03 18.06 1.28
CA THR A 24 -0.63 19.23 1.93
C THR A 24 0.43 19.96 2.75
N ILE A 25 0.17 21.22 3.13
CA ILE A 25 1.12 22.05 3.88
C ILE A 25 1.66 21.37 5.15
N ASN A 26 0.87 20.51 5.79
CA ASN A 26 1.23 19.88 7.07
C ASN A 26 1.14 18.34 7.05
N GLY A 27 1.23 17.72 5.88
CA GLY A 27 0.87 16.30 5.79
C GLY A 27 0.55 15.83 4.40
N TRP A 28 -0.17 14.72 4.35
CA TRP A 28 -0.74 14.16 3.14
C TRP A 28 -2.18 13.71 3.41
N CYS A 29 -2.99 13.63 2.37
CA CYS A 29 -4.27 12.95 2.43
C CYS A 29 -4.40 11.92 1.32
N ILE A 30 -5.27 10.94 1.54
CA ILE A 30 -5.69 9.99 0.52
C ILE A 30 -7.07 10.42 0.03
N ALA A 31 -7.22 10.47 -1.29
CA ALA A 31 -8.47 10.78 -1.95
C ALA A 31 -8.88 9.64 -2.88
N ILE A 32 -10.19 9.51 -3.07
CA ILE A 32 -10.81 8.61 -4.03
C ILE A 32 -11.87 9.35 -4.82
N GLN A 33 -11.82 9.19 -6.14
CA GLN A 33 -12.87 9.63 -7.06
C GLN A 33 -13.50 8.42 -7.73
N GLU A 34 -14.82 8.31 -7.66
CA GLU A 34 -15.60 7.35 -8.43
C GLU A 34 -16.29 8.05 -9.59
N LEU A 35 -16.23 7.45 -10.77
CA LEU A 35 -16.91 7.89 -11.98
C LEU A 35 -17.90 6.81 -12.40
N ASP A 36 -19.17 7.18 -12.56
CA ASP A 36 -20.18 6.29 -13.12
C ASP A 36 -20.23 6.47 -14.64
N ILE A 37 -19.78 5.44 -15.35
CA ILE A 37 -19.55 5.47 -16.79
C ILE A 37 -20.61 4.60 -17.44
N HIS A 38 -21.44 5.22 -18.28
CA HIS A 38 -22.43 4.52 -19.07
C HIS A 38 -21.99 4.40 -20.53
N PRO A 39 -22.12 3.21 -21.15
CA PRO A 39 -21.96 3.07 -22.58
C PRO A 39 -23.05 3.88 -23.28
N ASN A 40 -22.69 4.50 -24.40
CA ASN A 40 -23.65 5.18 -25.25
C ASN A 40 -23.98 4.24 -26.43
N GLU A 41 -25.26 3.93 -26.63
CA GLU A 41 -25.70 3.04 -27.71
C GLU A 41 -25.47 3.65 -29.11
N PHE A 42 -25.39 4.98 -29.19
CA PHE A 42 -25.32 5.73 -30.44
C PHE A 42 -23.97 6.42 -30.68
N ASP A 43 -23.07 6.40 -29.68
CA ASP A 43 -21.74 7.02 -29.75
C ASP A 43 -20.69 6.04 -29.18
N PRO A 44 -19.56 5.78 -29.87
CA PRO A 44 -18.48 4.97 -29.32
C PRO A 44 -17.84 5.56 -28.05
N VAL A 45 -18.06 6.84 -27.74
CA VAL A 45 -17.53 7.49 -26.54
C VAL A 45 -18.48 7.27 -25.35
N PRO A 46 -18.01 6.61 -24.28
CA PRO A 46 -18.83 6.45 -23.08
C PRO A 46 -19.03 7.79 -22.35
N THR A 47 -20.17 7.94 -21.67
CA THR A 47 -20.52 9.16 -20.95
C THR A 47 -20.36 8.98 -19.45
N ILE A 48 -19.74 9.95 -18.78
CA ILE A 48 -19.69 10.02 -17.32
C ILE A 48 -20.97 10.71 -16.84
N ILE A 49 -21.84 9.97 -16.16
CA ILE A 49 -23.14 10.50 -15.71
C ILE A 49 -23.09 11.06 -14.28
N ASP A 50 -22.18 10.55 -13.46
CA ASP A 50 -22.01 10.97 -12.06
C ASP A 50 -20.54 10.84 -11.65
N SER A 51 -20.13 11.70 -10.72
CA SER A 51 -18.78 11.70 -10.15
C SER A 51 -18.85 11.98 -8.66
N ARG A 52 -18.29 11.08 -7.84
CA ARG A 52 -18.28 11.18 -6.39
C ARG A 52 -16.85 11.26 -5.89
N LEU A 53 -16.58 12.14 -4.92
CA LEU A 53 -15.26 12.35 -4.34
C LEU A 53 -15.30 12.17 -2.83
N ALA A 54 -14.27 11.54 -2.27
CA ALA A 54 -14.00 11.53 -0.84
C ALA A 54 -12.50 11.66 -0.59
N TYR A 55 -12.14 12.22 0.57
CA TYR A 55 -10.75 12.34 0.99
C TYR A 55 -10.63 12.22 2.51
N THR A 56 -9.47 11.78 2.98
CA THR A 56 -9.15 11.74 4.41
C THR A 56 -8.75 13.13 4.90
N PRO A 57 -8.89 13.44 6.19
CA PRO A 57 -8.18 14.57 6.79
C PRO A 57 -6.67 14.45 6.56
N PRO A 58 -5.92 15.57 6.52
CA PRO A 58 -4.46 15.54 6.44
C PRO A 58 -3.86 14.74 7.60
N SER A 59 -3.02 13.76 7.28
CA SER A 59 -2.20 13.03 8.26
C SER A 59 -0.88 13.76 8.43
N SER A 60 -0.53 14.09 9.67
CA SER A 60 0.70 14.84 9.97
C SER A 60 1.94 14.09 9.51
N THR A 61 2.84 14.80 8.81
CA THR A 61 4.21 14.32 8.61
C THR A 61 4.95 14.32 9.95
N ARG A 62 5.84 13.36 10.14
CA ARG A 62 6.68 13.24 11.35
C ARG A 62 7.60 14.46 11.53
N GLY A 63 7.76 15.29 10.50
CA GLY A 63 8.51 16.55 10.53
C GLY A 63 7.83 17.74 11.24
N SER A 64 6.50 17.74 11.46
CA SER A 64 5.83 18.91 12.07
C SER A 64 5.84 18.93 13.61
N ALA A 65 6.39 17.91 14.27
CA ALA A 65 6.33 17.77 15.73
C ALA A 65 7.68 18.00 16.45
N SER A 66 8.72 18.49 15.78
CA SER A 66 9.97 18.87 16.46
C SER A 66 10.14 20.38 16.61
N SER A 67 9.21 21.04 17.31
CA SER A 67 9.54 22.28 18.02
C SER A 67 10.26 21.94 19.33
N SER A 68 11.48 21.39 19.21
CA SER A 68 12.38 21.31 20.36
C SER A 68 12.74 22.74 20.79
N PRO A 69 12.61 23.11 22.08
CA PRO A 69 13.01 24.43 22.53
C PRO A 69 14.51 24.60 22.34
N ILE A 70 14.88 25.65 21.61
CA ILE A 70 16.27 26.10 21.40
C ILE A 70 16.95 26.22 22.77
N ARG A 71 17.88 25.30 23.05
CA ARG A 71 18.92 25.51 24.06
C ARG A 71 20.13 26.08 23.33
N SER A 72 20.29 27.38 23.46
CA SER A 72 21.45 28.12 22.98
C SER A 72 22.72 27.67 23.72
N SER A 73 23.65 27.07 22.99
CA SER A 73 25.08 27.05 23.38
C SER A 73 25.96 26.87 22.15
N GLY A 74 26.49 28.00 21.68
CA GLY A 74 27.83 28.24 21.12
C GLY A 74 28.53 27.23 20.20
N SER A 75 28.94 27.79 19.05
CA SER A 75 30.17 27.49 18.27
C SER A 75 30.06 26.62 17.01
N SER A 76 30.08 27.34 15.88
CA SER A 76 30.74 27.09 14.59
C SER A 76 30.85 25.66 14.04
N ARG A 77 30.15 25.45 12.92
CA ARG A 77 30.72 25.19 11.58
C ARG A 77 29.59 25.15 10.55
N GLN A 78 29.56 26.16 9.67
CA GLN A 78 28.72 26.14 8.47
C GLN A 78 29.15 24.94 7.61
N SER A 79 28.29 23.94 7.55
CA SER A 79 28.27 22.98 6.47
C SER A 79 27.00 23.28 5.68
N GLU A 80 27.17 23.93 4.52
CA GLU A 80 26.13 24.07 3.51
C GLU A 80 25.88 22.67 2.93
N SER A 81 25.01 21.90 3.59
CA SER A 81 24.57 20.60 3.10
C SER A 81 23.42 20.82 2.14
N TRP A 82 23.75 20.77 0.86
CA TRP A 82 22.81 20.70 -0.25
C TRP A 82 21.86 19.50 -0.09
N GLY A 83 20.55 19.77 -0.22
CA GLY A 83 19.51 18.77 -0.49
C GLY A 83 19.28 17.72 0.61
N GLU A 84 18.63 18.11 1.71
CA GLU A 84 17.89 17.12 2.49
C GLU A 84 16.72 16.67 1.62
N ASP A 85 16.79 15.44 1.09
CA ASP A 85 15.65 14.75 0.48
C ASP A 85 14.43 14.99 1.39
N GLU A 86 13.43 15.72 0.91
CA GLU A 86 12.18 15.86 1.65
C GLU A 86 11.70 14.45 1.96
N VAL A 87 11.81 14.05 3.23
CA VAL A 87 11.42 12.71 3.67
C VAL A 87 9.93 12.61 3.39
N ASN A 88 9.59 11.93 2.30
CA ASN A 88 8.21 11.72 1.91
C ASN A 88 7.58 10.79 2.96
N ASP A 89 6.97 11.42 3.97
CA ASP A 89 6.24 10.75 5.04
C ASP A 89 4.87 10.22 4.57
N GLY A 90 4.55 10.38 3.28
CA GLY A 90 3.36 9.89 2.63
C GLY A 90 3.34 8.38 2.37
N PRO A 91 2.17 7.82 2.00
CA PRO A 91 2.07 6.45 1.54
C PRO A 91 3.04 6.15 0.39
N ILE A 92 3.72 5.01 0.49
CA ILE A 92 4.64 4.49 -0.52
C ILE A 92 3.96 3.55 -1.53
N GLY A 93 2.67 3.27 -1.32
CA GLY A 93 1.86 2.40 -2.15
C GLY A 93 0.39 2.46 -1.76
N LEU A 94 -0.51 2.26 -2.73
CA LEU A 94 -1.96 2.26 -2.53
C LEU A 94 -2.55 1.03 -3.21
N CYS A 95 -3.45 0.35 -2.51
CA CYS A 95 -4.24 -0.76 -3.00
C CYS A 95 -5.72 -0.52 -2.71
N TYR A 96 -6.57 -0.74 -3.70
CA TYR A 96 -8.00 -0.50 -3.57
C TYR A 96 -8.75 -1.67 -4.18
N SER A 97 -9.68 -2.21 -3.39
CA SER A 97 -10.62 -3.24 -3.80
C SER A 97 -11.86 -3.04 -2.95
N HIS A 98 -12.91 -2.46 -3.54
CA HIS A 98 -14.06 -1.96 -2.79
C HIS A 98 -14.62 -3.06 -1.85
N PRO A 99 -14.82 -2.77 -0.55
CA PRO A 99 -14.81 -1.44 0.08
C PRO A 99 -13.45 -1.03 0.67
N TYR A 100 -12.38 -1.78 0.50
CA TYR A 100 -11.13 -1.56 1.21
C TYR A 100 -10.12 -0.70 0.44
N LEU A 101 -9.52 0.25 1.15
CA LEU A 101 -8.40 1.06 0.70
C LEU A 101 -7.24 0.83 1.65
N LEU A 102 -6.14 0.27 1.13
CA LEU A 102 -4.94 -0.05 1.87
C LEU A 102 -3.79 0.83 1.41
N ALA A 103 -3.07 1.43 2.35
CA ALA A 103 -1.86 2.20 2.10
C ALA A 103 -0.66 1.56 2.79
N THR A 104 0.46 1.39 2.09
CA THR A 104 1.74 1.00 2.68
C THR A 104 2.49 2.26 3.12
N LEU A 105 3.03 2.30 4.33
CA LEU A 105 3.72 3.46 4.88
C LEU A 105 5.24 3.26 4.98
N PRO A 106 6.04 4.35 5.01
CA PRO A 106 7.50 4.27 5.16
C PRO A 106 7.95 3.65 6.49
N ASP A 107 7.08 3.69 7.52
CA ASP A 107 7.37 3.25 8.87
C ASP A 107 7.08 1.77 9.11
N ASN A 108 7.15 0.93 8.07
CA ASN A 108 6.84 -0.51 8.05
C ASN A 108 5.40 -0.91 8.36
N THR A 109 4.47 0.04 8.48
CA THR A 109 3.07 -0.25 8.77
C THR A 109 2.18 -0.17 7.53
N LEU A 110 0.99 -0.76 7.64
CA LEU A 110 -0.10 -0.57 6.69
C LEU A 110 -1.17 0.31 7.33
N LEU A 111 -1.90 1.07 6.52
CA LEU A 111 -3.06 1.86 6.93
C LEU A 111 -4.27 1.43 6.13
N LEU A 112 -5.27 0.87 6.81
CA LEU A 112 -6.52 0.40 6.23
C LEU A 112 -7.62 1.45 6.42
N HIS A 113 -8.28 1.81 5.34
CA HIS A 113 -9.54 2.53 5.33
C HIS A 113 -10.64 1.67 4.70
N THR A 114 -11.88 1.96 5.07
CA THR A 114 -13.08 1.43 4.41
C THR A 114 -13.82 2.56 3.72
N CYS A 115 -14.04 2.42 2.41
CA CYS A 115 -14.83 3.30 1.57
C CYS A 115 -16.30 2.86 1.61
N LYS A 116 -17.19 3.83 1.76
CA LYS A 116 -18.63 3.62 1.72
C LYS A 116 -19.23 4.43 0.58
N THR A 117 -19.76 3.73 -0.41
CA THR A 117 -20.45 4.33 -1.56
C THR A 117 -21.96 4.32 -1.32
N LYS A 118 -22.59 5.46 -1.59
CA LYS A 118 -24.05 5.62 -1.72
C LYS A 118 -24.34 6.26 -3.09
N PRO A 119 -25.59 6.27 -3.57
CA PRO A 119 -25.91 6.74 -4.93
C PRO A 119 -25.27 8.09 -5.32
N HIS A 120 -25.18 9.05 -4.40
CA HIS A 120 -24.62 10.39 -4.65
C HIS A 120 -23.54 10.82 -3.64
N SER A 121 -23.02 9.88 -2.84
CA SER A 121 -22.00 10.24 -1.84
C SER A 121 -21.01 9.13 -1.64
N LEU A 122 -19.75 9.50 -1.47
CA LEU A 122 -18.65 8.61 -1.13
C LEU A 122 -18.04 9.10 0.18
N SER A 123 -17.66 8.18 1.07
CA SER A 123 -16.94 8.54 2.30
C SER A 123 -15.84 7.54 2.61
N ILE A 124 -14.72 8.01 3.16
CA ILE A 124 -13.63 7.18 3.66
C ILE A 124 -13.70 7.13 5.19
N SER A 125 -13.61 5.94 5.79
CA SER A 125 -13.54 5.79 7.24
C SER A 125 -12.24 6.35 7.82
N PRO A 126 -12.17 6.61 9.14
CA PRO A 126 -10.89 6.72 9.83
C PRO A 126 -9.98 5.53 9.51
N GLY A 127 -8.67 5.78 9.45
CA GLY A 127 -7.68 4.76 9.14
C GLY A 127 -7.36 3.89 10.35
N THR A 128 -7.26 2.58 10.15
CA THR A 128 -6.76 1.63 11.14
C THR A 128 -5.37 1.18 10.74
N ARG A 129 -4.39 1.38 11.63
CA ARG A 129 -3.03 0.99 11.37
C ARG A 129 -2.83 -0.49 11.68
N LEU A 130 -2.28 -1.24 10.72
CA LEU A 130 -1.94 -2.65 10.85
C LEU A 130 -0.44 -2.76 11.10
N TRP A 131 -0.11 -3.45 12.19
CA TRP A 131 1.26 -3.55 12.69
C TRP A 131 1.80 -4.96 12.52
N GLY A 132 3.09 -5.00 12.20
CA GLY A 132 3.94 -6.06 12.67
C GLY A 132 5.07 -6.44 11.74
N HIS A 133 5.08 -5.98 10.48
CA HIS A 133 6.28 -6.06 9.65
C HIS A 133 7.50 -5.51 10.40
N THR A 134 8.64 -6.16 10.26
CA THR A 134 9.88 -5.78 10.95
C THR A 134 10.82 -4.96 10.07
N SER A 135 10.53 -4.88 8.77
CA SER A 135 11.21 -4.01 7.81
C SER A 135 10.17 -3.33 6.90
N GLY A 136 10.60 -2.34 6.10
CA GLY A 136 9.69 -1.64 5.18
C GLY A 136 8.92 -2.60 4.26
N ILE A 137 7.82 -2.14 3.67
CA ILE A 137 6.96 -2.98 2.83
C ILE A 137 7.30 -2.72 1.36
N SER A 138 7.55 -3.76 0.57
CA SER A 138 7.81 -3.61 -0.87
C SER A 138 6.54 -3.65 -1.72
N ASP A 139 5.59 -4.49 -1.34
CA ASP A 139 4.32 -4.63 -2.06
C ASP A 139 3.23 -5.18 -1.14
N ALA A 140 1.99 -4.89 -1.50
CA ALA A 140 0.82 -5.40 -0.82
C ALA A 140 -0.35 -5.53 -1.79
N GLU A 141 -1.24 -6.48 -1.54
CA GLU A 141 -2.48 -6.66 -2.27
C GLU A 141 -3.65 -6.82 -1.29
N ILE A 142 -4.85 -6.45 -1.73
CA ILE A 142 -6.08 -6.55 -0.94
C ILE A 142 -7.22 -7.07 -1.81
N THR A 143 -8.01 -7.98 -1.27
CA THR A 143 -9.20 -8.52 -1.94
C THR A 143 -10.47 -7.89 -1.38
N THR A 144 -11.57 -8.04 -2.12
CA THR A 144 -12.91 -7.63 -1.68
C THR A 144 -13.45 -8.48 -0.52
N ARG A 145 -12.79 -9.60 -0.20
CA ARG A 145 -13.23 -10.58 0.82
C ARG A 145 -12.66 -10.32 2.21
N GLY A 146 -12.12 -9.13 2.44
CA GLY A 146 -11.61 -8.76 3.77
C GLY A 146 -10.28 -9.43 4.12
N LYS A 147 -9.47 -9.79 3.11
CA LYS A 147 -8.10 -10.25 3.30
C LYS A 147 -7.12 -9.33 2.59
N ALA A 148 -5.91 -9.23 3.13
CA ALA A 148 -4.79 -8.60 2.45
C ALA A 148 -3.52 -9.42 2.61
N VAL A 149 -2.58 -9.25 1.69
CA VAL A 149 -1.24 -9.82 1.78
C VAL A 149 -0.21 -8.72 1.61
N SER A 150 0.88 -8.79 2.35
CA SER A 150 2.02 -7.88 2.20
C SER A 150 3.35 -8.60 2.28
N VAL A 151 4.34 -8.06 1.59
CA VAL A 151 5.70 -8.60 1.53
C VAL A 151 6.69 -7.55 2.00
N SER A 152 7.61 -7.96 2.87
CA SER A 152 8.68 -7.11 3.36
C SER A 152 9.66 -6.72 2.26
N ALA A 153 10.31 -5.57 2.39
CA ALA A 153 11.30 -5.07 1.45
C ALA A 153 12.52 -5.99 1.34
N ARG A 154 12.80 -6.76 2.39
CA ARG A 154 13.85 -7.80 2.40
C ARG A 154 13.42 -9.08 1.66
N GLY A 155 12.11 -9.28 1.48
CA GLY A 155 11.50 -10.45 0.86
C GLY A 155 11.49 -11.69 1.76
N ASP A 156 11.76 -11.53 3.05
CA ASP A 156 11.88 -12.61 4.04
C ASP A 156 10.65 -12.76 4.93
N GLU A 157 9.69 -11.84 4.84
CA GLU A 157 8.50 -11.81 5.66
C GLU A 157 7.29 -11.51 4.77
N ILE A 158 6.36 -12.46 4.73
CA ILE A 158 5.09 -12.36 4.02
C ILE A 158 3.99 -12.48 5.06
N ARG A 159 3.00 -11.59 5.01
CA ARG A 159 1.90 -11.56 5.99
C ARG A 159 0.56 -11.58 5.33
N VAL A 160 -0.33 -12.40 5.86
CA VAL A 160 -1.77 -12.40 5.56
C VAL A 160 -2.49 -11.67 6.68
N TRP A 161 -3.35 -10.73 6.30
CA TRP A 161 -4.13 -9.91 7.22
C TRP A 161 -5.61 -10.25 7.07
N GLU A 162 -6.25 -10.56 8.20
CA GLU A 162 -7.70 -10.67 8.27
C GLU A 162 -8.26 -9.30 8.66
N LEU A 163 -9.02 -8.69 7.75
CA LEU A 163 -9.53 -7.33 7.88
C LEU A 163 -10.94 -7.30 8.48
N GLU A 164 -11.62 -8.44 8.50
CA GLU A 164 -12.91 -8.65 9.14
C GLU A 164 -12.74 -9.32 10.52
N GLY A 165 -13.57 -8.95 11.49
CA GLY A 165 -13.52 -9.53 12.84
C GLY A 165 -12.53 -8.82 13.77
N ARG A 166 -11.51 -9.53 14.28
CA ARG A 166 -10.48 -8.93 15.15
C ARG A 166 -9.50 -8.15 14.27
N ILE A 167 -9.91 -6.94 13.90
CA ILE A 167 -9.18 -6.03 13.03
C ILE A 167 -7.71 -5.94 13.49
N GLY A 168 -6.78 -6.29 12.59
CA GLY A 168 -5.34 -6.15 12.83
C GLY A 168 -4.60 -7.45 13.18
N GLY A 169 -5.25 -8.62 13.13
CA GLY A 169 -4.55 -9.90 13.16
C GLY A 169 -3.76 -10.14 11.87
N SER A 170 -2.48 -10.46 11.98
CA SER A 170 -1.69 -11.01 10.86
C SER A 170 -1.11 -12.37 11.19
N VAL A 171 -0.97 -13.19 10.16
CA VAL A 171 -0.23 -14.44 10.18
C VAL A 171 0.96 -14.28 9.23
N GLU A 172 2.16 -14.54 9.74
CA GLU A 172 3.37 -14.63 8.93
C GLU A 172 3.39 -15.97 8.20
N LEU A 173 3.47 -15.95 6.87
CA LEU A 173 3.65 -17.15 6.06
C LEU A 173 5.13 -17.53 6.09
N ARG A 174 5.39 -18.77 6.52
CA ARG A 174 6.72 -19.37 6.44
C ARG A 174 6.75 -20.36 5.28
N PRO A 175 7.79 -20.35 4.44
CA PRO A 175 7.96 -21.38 3.42
C PRO A 175 7.93 -22.76 4.09
N ARG A 176 7.18 -23.70 3.51
CA ARG A 176 7.30 -25.12 3.87
C ARG A 176 8.74 -25.51 3.56
N GLN A 177 9.56 -25.82 4.58
CA GLN A 177 10.91 -26.34 4.39
C GLN A 177 10.82 -27.62 3.57
N GLN A 178 10.99 -27.52 2.26
CA GLN A 178 11.39 -28.65 1.46
C GLN A 178 12.87 -28.85 1.80
N GLU A 179 13.20 -29.99 2.40
CA GLU A 179 14.57 -30.41 2.65
C GLU A 179 15.34 -30.40 1.32
N GLN A 180 15.99 -29.29 1.01
CA GLN A 180 16.97 -29.19 -0.04
C GLN A 180 18.25 -28.66 0.59
N ASP A 181 19.25 -29.54 0.53
CA ASP A 181 20.60 -29.47 1.04
C ASP A 181 21.14 -28.09 1.39
N GLU A 182 21.74 -28.02 2.58
CA GLU A 182 22.64 -26.97 3.01
C GLU A 182 23.82 -26.81 2.04
N SER A 183 23.64 -26.04 0.98
CA SER A 183 24.76 -25.34 0.36
C SER A 183 24.79 -23.93 0.93
N ALA A 184 25.63 -23.76 1.95
CA ALA A 184 25.96 -22.49 2.58
C ALA A 184 26.48 -21.48 1.54
N LEU A 185 25.57 -20.70 0.94
CA LEU A 185 25.94 -19.48 0.26
C LEU A 185 26.10 -18.39 1.32
N ILE A 186 27.33 -17.91 1.44
CA ILE A 186 27.72 -16.73 2.20
C ILE A 186 26.71 -15.63 1.89
N LYS A 187 25.83 -15.30 2.86
CA LYS A 187 25.00 -14.09 2.83
C LYS A 187 25.95 -12.91 2.95
N VAL A 188 26.49 -12.48 1.81
CA VAL A 188 27.11 -11.15 1.70
C VAL A 188 26.04 -10.17 2.16
N PRO A 189 26.32 -9.23 3.09
CA PRO A 189 25.35 -8.24 3.49
C PRO A 189 25.03 -7.42 2.24
N ALA A 190 23.90 -7.73 1.62
CA ALA A 190 23.43 -7.01 0.46
C ALA A 190 23.19 -5.57 0.93
N PHE A 191 23.96 -4.63 0.37
CA PHE A 191 23.56 -3.23 0.34
C PHE A 191 22.07 -3.16 -0.03
N ASP A 192 21.32 -2.25 0.61
CA ASP A 192 19.87 -2.02 0.52
C ASP A 192 19.38 -1.77 -0.93
N PHE A 193 19.48 -2.77 -1.80
CA PHE A 193 18.79 -2.77 -3.07
C PHE A 193 17.36 -3.19 -2.78
N LYS A 194 16.41 -2.28 -3.02
CA LYS A 194 14.98 -2.57 -3.00
C LYS A 194 14.71 -3.74 -3.96
N LYS A 195 14.61 -4.96 -3.43
CA LYS A 195 14.10 -6.08 -4.20
C LYS A 195 12.69 -5.72 -4.65
N LYS A 196 12.43 -5.83 -5.94
CA LYS A 196 11.07 -5.65 -6.46
C LYS A 196 10.33 -6.96 -6.25
N ASN A 197 9.76 -7.09 -5.06
CA ASN A 197 8.83 -8.18 -4.80
C ASN A 197 7.46 -7.76 -5.34
N LYS A 198 6.76 -8.70 -5.98
CA LYS A 198 5.35 -8.56 -6.33
C LYS A 198 4.54 -9.66 -5.70
N VAL A 199 3.38 -9.31 -5.17
CA VAL A 199 2.48 -10.28 -4.52
C VAL A 199 1.15 -10.39 -5.25
N GLY A 200 0.69 -11.63 -5.39
CA GLY A 200 -0.61 -12.03 -5.89
C GLY A 200 -1.24 -13.00 -4.90
N PHE A 201 -2.55 -12.96 -4.67
CA PHE A 201 -3.21 -14.01 -3.87
C PHE A 201 -4.67 -14.26 -4.24
N ASP A 202 -5.15 -15.46 -3.90
CA ASP A 202 -6.56 -15.86 -4.01
C ASP A 202 -7.10 -16.41 -2.68
N ASP A 203 -8.08 -17.33 -2.74
CA ASP A 203 -8.68 -17.96 -1.56
C ASP A 203 -7.90 -19.16 -1.01
N GLU A 204 -6.82 -19.61 -1.67
CA GLU A 204 -6.05 -20.80 -1.28
C GLU A 204 -4.52 -20.59 -1.30
N MET A 205 -4.02 -19.70 -2.15
CA MET A 205 -2.59 -19.53 -2.42
C MET A 205 -2.13 -18.06 -2.41
N VAL A 206 -0.93 -17.83 -1.88
CA VAL A 206 -0.16 -16.59 -2.06
C VAL A 206 0.98 -16.87 -3.01
N ILE A 207 1.15 -16.02 -4.01
CA ILE A 207 2.23 -16.08 -4.98
C ILE A 207 3.10 -14.84 -4.81
N VAL A 208 4.41 -15.05 -4.70
CA VAL A 208 5.41 -13.97 -4.62
C VAL A 208 6.41 -14.11 -5.75
N LEU A 209 6.49 -13.08 -6.60
CA LEU A 209 7.56 -12.93 -7.56
C LEU A 209 8.68 -12.11 -6.91
N GLN A 210 9.86 -12.69 -6.79
CA GLN A 210 11.03 -12.05 -6.22
C GLN A 210 12.10 -11.86 -7.29
N GLU A 211 12.51 -10.61 -7.51
CA GLU A 211 13.66 -10.28 -8.35
C GLU A 211 14.96 -10.32 -7.50
N GLY A 212 15.89 -11.18 -7.91
CA GLY A 212 17.23 -11.32 -7.35
C GLY A 212 18.17 -10.20 -7.80
N HIS A 213 19.32 -10.08 -7.13
CA HIS A 213 20.32 -9.05 -7.44
C HIS A 213 20.93 -9.18 -8.84
N ASP A 214 20.89 -10.38 -9.42
CA ASP A 214 21.35 -10.72 -10.75
C ASP A 214 20.26 -10.54 -11.83
N GLY A 215 19.11 -9.97 -11.45
CA GLY A 215 17.94 -9.82 -12.30
C GLY A 215 17.18 -11.13 -12.54
N ARG A 216 17.55 -12.23 -11.85
CA ARG A 216 16.78 -13.47 -11.94
C ARG A 216 15.49 -13.31 -11.16
N GLU A 217 14.40 -13.77 -11.76
CA GLU A 217 13.10 -13.81 -11.10
C GLU A 217 12.85 -15.21 -10.54
N SER A 218 12.33 -15.29 -9.31
CA SER A 218 11.89 -16.53 -8.69
C SER A 218 10.42 -16.38 -8.27
N LEU A 219 9.61 -17.38 -8.63
CA LEU A 219 8.21 -17.45 -8.25
C LEU A 219 8.06 -18.41 -7.08
N MET A 220 7.59 -17.90 -5.94
CA MET A 220 7.30 -18.68 -4.74
C MET A 220 5.80 -18.80 -4.55
N VAL A 221 5.34 -19.99 -4.17
CA VAL A 221 3.93 -20.28 -3.90
C VAL A 221 3.80 -20.74 -2.46
N TYR A 222 2.85 -20.16 -1.74
CA TYR A 222 2.54 -20.44 -0.34
C TYR A 222 1.09 -20.87 -0.24
N ASP A 223 0.84 -21.98 0.45
CA ASP A 223 -0.49 -22.41 0.84
C ASP A 223 -0.86 -21.80 2.20
N PHE A 224 -2.17 -21.70 2.47
CA PHE A 224 -2.68 -21.26 3.78
C PHE A 224 -3.75 -22.19 4.35
N THR A 225 -3.66 -23.48 3.98
CA THR A 225 -4.39 -24.59 4.60
C THR A 225 -3.82 -24.97 5.96
#